data_AF-A0A815QBG8-F1
#
_entry.id   AF-A0A815QBG8-F1
#
_cell.length_a   1.000
_cell.length_b   1.000
_cell.length_c   1.000
_cell.angle_alpha   90.00
_cell.angle_beta   90.00
_cell.angle_gamma   90.00
#
_symmetry.space_group_name_H-M   'P 1'
#
loop_
_entity.id
_entity.type
_entity.pdbx_description
1 polymer ?
#
loop_
_entity_poly.entity_id
_entity_poly.type
_entity_poly.pdbx_seq_one_letter_code
_entity_poly.pdbx_strand_id
1 'polypeptide(L)'
;MYVARNLPHLLTNEEVDRVGAEWHVYEMADIPEDWIKTSTNSLNNVVEYIPIDKYWYHVFSTPTTIETPQYVTLTKLVKCLLSLSHGNSDVERSFSQNNHLVSDERSSLNEASINGLRATNAGVKFFGGGKVHMVPATAALLSNVQEAHSRYIKDNEEQQKLIKNIDVVNGKRGSDAEHERLGEKEIELLNEQKNLQQELMNATKMLEERSTRLATALSNKTLDDVGTAEVLVTAANAKLAELRIMKT
;
A
#
# COMPACT_ATOMS: atom_id res chain seq x y z
N MET A 1 -33.81 1.11 -35.60
CA MET A 1 -33.68 -0.33 -35.27
C MET A 1 -32.25 -0.87 -35.16
N TYR A 2 -31.29 -0.42 -35.99
CA TYR A 2 -29.90 -0.92 -35.94
C TYR A 2 -29.25 -0.84 -34.54
N VAL A 3 -29.46 0.28 -33.85
CA VAL A 3 -28.93 0.51 -32.49
C VAL A 3 -29.55 -0.44 -31.45
N ALA A 4 -30.85 -0.73 -31.55
CA ALA A 4 -31.54 -1.66 -30.64
C ALA A 4 -31.04 -3.10 -30.79
N ARG A 5 -30.69 -3.53 -32.03
CA ARG A 5 -30.11 -4.85 -32.31
C ARG A 5 -28.68 -5.01 -31.79
N ASN A 6 -27.95 -3.90 -31.64
CA ASN A 6 -26.59 -3.89 -31.11
C ASN A 6 -26.53 -3.87 -29.57
N LEU A 7 -27.67 -3.90 -28.88
CA LEU A 7 -27.79 -3.95 -27.42
C LEU A 7 -28.47 -5.26 -26.95
N PRO A 8 -27.86 -6.44 -27.18
CA PRO A 8 -28.50 -7.75 -26.97
C PRO A 8 -28.82 -8.07 -25.50
N HIS A 9 -28.19 -7.38 -24.56
CA HIS A 9 -28.46 -7.55 -23.12
C HIS A 9 -29.65 -6.71 -22.63
N LEU A 10 -30.12 -5.75 -23.43
CA LEU A 10 -31.14 -4.80 -23.03
C LEU A 10 -32.53 -5.13 -23.60
N LEU A 11 -32.58 -5.66 -24.83
CA LEU A 11 -33.81 -5.94 -25.55
C LEU A 11 -33.76 -7.34 -26.15
N THR A 12 -34.83 -8.09 -25.95
CA THR A 12 -35.09 -9.34 -26.67
C THR A 12 -35.46 -9.07 -28.13
N ASN A 13 -35.29 -10.07 -29.02
CA ASN A 13 -35.63 -9.91 -30.43
C ASN A 13 -37.09 -9.47 -30.66
N GLU A 14 -38.03 -9.95 -29.82
CA GLU A 14 -39.43 -9.50 -29.87
C GLU A 14 -39.63 -8.05 -29.41
N GLU A 15 -38.82 -7.58 -28.45
CA GLU A 15 -38.84 -6.20 -27.99
C GLU A 15 -38.27 -5.25 -29.06
N VAL A 16 -37.30 -5.69 -29.87
CA VAL A 16 -36.74 -4.89 -30.98
C VAL A 16 -37.82 -4.53 -32.01
N ASP A 17 -38.68 -5.46 -32.35
CA ASP A 17 -39.79 -5.21 -33.29
C ASP A 17 -40.86 -4.29 -32.66
N ARG A 18 -41.14 -4.47 -31.36
CA ARG A 18 -42.03 -3.57 -30.60
C ARG A 18 -41.51 -2.15 -30.51
N VAL A 19 -40.20 -1.94 -30.33
CA VAL A 19 -39.59 -0.60 -30.37
C VAL A 19 -39.84 0.07 -31.72
N GLY A 20 -39.78 -0.66 -32.83
CA GLY A 20 -40.09 -0.11 -34.15
C GLY A 20 -41.53 0.38 -34.26
N ALA A 21 -42.48 -0.40 -33.76
CA ALA A 21 -43.88 -0.02 -33.72
C ALA A 21 -44.13 1.19 -32.80
N GLU A 22 -43.59 1.16 -31.58
CA GLU A 22 -43.68 2.28 -30.62
C GLU A 22 -43.06 3.57 -31.17
N TRP A 23 -41.92 3.47 -31.87
CA TRP A 23 -41.27 4.61 -32.51
C TRP A 23 -42.15 5.24 -33.60
N HIS A 24 -42.82 4.41 -34.40
CA HIS A 24 -43.70 4.90 -35.44
C HIS A 24 -44.96 5.58 -34.88
N VAL A 25 -45.51 5.04 -33.79
CA VAL A 25 -46.61 5.68 -33.04
C VAL A 25 -46.19 7.03 -32.48
N TYR A 26 -44.95 7.13 -31.95
CA TYR A 26 -44.40 8.40 -31.48
C TYR A 26 -44.18 9.41 -32.62
N GLU A 27 -43.70 8.97 -33.80
CA GLU A 27 -43.52 9.84 -34.97
C GLU A 27 -44.84 10.42 -35.49
N MET A 28 -45.94 9.68 -35.32
CA MET A 28 -47.29 10.12 -35.67
C MET A 28 -47.96 10.95 -34.56
N ALA A 29 -47.37 11.02 -33.36
CA ALA A 29 -47.92 11.76 -32.26
C ALA A 29 -47.68 13.26 -32.45
N ASP A 30 -48.71 14.06 -32.16
CA ASP A 30 -48.57 15.52 -32.14
C ASP A 30 -47.82 15.92 -30.85
N ILE A 31 -46.63 16.50 -31.02
CA ILE A 31 -45.75 16.87 -29.90
C ILE A 31 -45.99 18.34 -29.56
N PRO A 32 -46.48 18.67 -28.35
CA PRO A 32 -46.68 20.05 -27.95
C PRO A 32 -45.38 20.87 -27.99
N GLU A 33 -45.42 22.09 -28.53
CA GLU A 33 -44.25 22.99 -28.56
C GLU A 33 -43.72 23.30 -27.14
N ASP A 34 -44.60 23.29 -26.14
CA ASP A 34 -44.29 23.50 -24.73
C ASP A 34 -43.36 22.43 -24.14
N TRP A 35 -43.21 21.27 -24.80
CA TRP A 35 -42.27 20.23 -24.38
C TRP A 35 -40.85 20.49 -24.88
N ILE A 36 -40.70 21.40 -25.83
CA ILE A 36 -39.43 21.71 -26.50
C ILE A 36 -38.88 23.06 -26.01
N LYS A 37 -39.77 24.03 -25.74
CA LYS A 37 -39.40 25.43 -25.41
C LYS A 37 -40.03 25.86 -24.08
N THR A 38 -39.26 26.48 -23.19
CA THR A 38 -39.74 26.87 -21.85
C THR A 38 -40.32 28.30 -21.80
N SER A 39 -39.81 29.21 -22.63
CA SER A 39 -40.29 30.60 -22.75
C SER A 39 -39.61 31.29 -23.93
N THR A 40 -40.34 32.20 -24.60
CA THR A 40 -39.75 33.24 -25.44
C THR A 40 -39.65 34.49 -24.57
N ASN A 41 -38.45 34.85 -24.11
CA ASN A 41 -38.27 36.09 -23.37
C ASN A 41 -38.59 37.26 -24.30
N SER A 42 -39.72 37.94 -24.09
CA SER A 42 -40.28 38.98 -24.96
C SER A 42 -39.43 40.25 -25.10
N LEU A 43 -38.28 40.31 -24.41
CA LEU A 43 -37.30 41.40 -24.51
C LEU A 43 -36.15 41.12 -25.50
N ASN A 44 -35.76 39.86 -25.73
CA ASN A 44 -34.52 39.50 -26.45
C ASN A 44 -34.66 38.37 -27.50
N ASN A 45 -35.86 37.81 -27.72
CA ASN A 45 -36.07 36.72 -28.69
C ASN A 45 -35.15 35.49 -28.48
N VAL A 46 -34.65 35.28 -27.26
CA VAL A 46 -33.86 34.09 -26.92
C VAL A 46 -34.83 32.96 -26.57
N VAL A 47 -34.81 31.90 -27.38
CA VAL A 47 -35.57 30.68 -27.16
C VAL A 47 -34.77 29.78 -26.23
N GLU A 48 -35.29 29.54 -25.02
CA GLU A 48 -34.70 28.57 -24.09
C GLU A 48 -35.29 27.18 -24.31
N TYR A 49 -34.41 26.25 -24.74
CA TYR A 49 -34.76 24.86 -24.96
C TYR A 49 -34.75 24.04 -23.66
N ILE A 50 -35.68 23.10 -23.56
CA ILE A 50 -35.76 22.18 -22.43
C ILE A 50 -34.65 21.12 -22.55
N PRO A 51 -33.98 20.72 -21.44
CA PRO A 51 -33.05 19.60 -21.44
C PRO A 51 -33.68 18.31 -21.99
N ILE A 52 -32.92 17.56 -22.79
CA ILE A 52 -33.41 16.36 -23.48
C ILE A 52 -34.00 15.31 -22.54
N ASP A 53 -33.47 15.20 -21.32
CA ASP A 53 -33.99 14.28 -20.30
C ASP A 53 -35.41 14.64 -19.85
N LYS A 54 -35.69 15.94 -19.71
CA LYS A 54 -37.02 16.44 -19.33
C LYS A 54 -38.01 16.28 -20.48
N TYR A 55 -37.57 16.51 -21.72
CA TYR A 55 -38.37 16.25 -22.91
C TYR A 55 -38.85 14.78 -22.94
N TRP A 56 -37.92 13.83 -22.85
CA TRP A 56 -38.27 12.41 -22.86
C TRP A 56 -39.07 11.98 -21.64
N TYR A 57 -38.86 12.61 -20.48
CA TYR A 57 -39.71 12.40 -19.31
C TYR A 57 -41.18 12.73 -19.60
N HIS A 58 -41.48 13.83 -20.30
CA HIS A 58 -42.85 14.16 -20.70
C HIS A 58 -43.43 13.12 -21.68
N VAL A 59 -42.64 12.71 -22.68
CA VAL A 59 -43.04 11.68 -23.64
C VAL A 59 -43.40 10.36 -22.94
N PHE A 60 -42.59 9.92 -21.97
CA PHE A 60 -42.85 8.68 -21.23
C PHE A 60 -43.98 8.79 -20.21
N SER A 61 -44.28 10.00 -19.74
CA SER A 61 -45.33 10.25 -18.75
C SER A 61 -46.71 10.35 -19.38
N THR A 62 -46.83 10.26 -20.70
CA THR A 62 -48.11 10.31 -21.41
C THR A 62 -48.87 8.99 -21.19
N PRO A 63 -49.99 9.00 -20.45
CA PRO A 63 -50.75 7.78 -20.21
C PRO A 63 -51.55 7.40 -21.46
N THR A 64 -51.59 6.10 -21.76
CA THR A 64 -52.56 5.56 -22.71
C THR A 64 -53.95 5.53 -22.07
N THR A 65 -55.00 5.40 -22.88
CA THR A 65 -56.41 5.23 -22.47
C THR A 65 -56.65 4.13 -21.40
N ILE A 66 -55.68 3.26 -21.14
CA ILE A 66 -55.76 2.10 -20.22
C ILE A 66 -54.73 2.22 -19.07
N GLU A 67 -54.37 3.43 -18.64
CA GLU A 67 -53.42 3.70 -17.52
C GLU A 67 -52.03 3.06 -17.65
N THR A 68 -51.70 2.49 -18.82
CA THR A 68 -50.41 1.90 -19.12
C THR A 68 -49.55 2.91 -19.89
N PRO A 69 -48.24 2.99 -19.59
CA PRO A 69 -47.35 3.89 -20.31
C PRO A 69 -47.29 3.50 -21.79
N GLN A 70 -47.48 4.47 -22.68
CA GLN A 70 -47.63 4.25 -24.13
C GLN A 70 -46.38 3.65 -24.79
N TYR A 71 -45.21 3.89 -24.22
CA TYR A 71 -43.91 3.63 -24.83
C TYR A 71 -42.99 2.82 -23.91
N VAL A 72 -43.40 1.64 -23.45
CA VAL A 72 -42.63 0.82 -22.48
C VAL A 72 -41.25 0.45 -23.00
N THR A 73 -41.18 -0.08 -24.22
CA THR A 73 -39.97 -0.66 -24.77
C THR A 73 -39.02 0.44 -25.26
N LEU A 74 -39.59 1.49 -25.86
CA LEU A 74 -38.88 2.68 -26.29
C LEU A 74 -38.30 3.46 -25.09
N THR A 75 -39.03 3.56 -23.98
CA THR A 75 -38.51 4.17 -22.74
C THR A 75 -37.24 3.50 -22.26
N LYS A 76 -37.20 2.16 -22.26
CA LYS A 76 -36.00 1.41 -21.85
C LYS A 76 -34.81 1.75 -22.76
N LEU A 77 -35.03 1.74 -24.07
CA LEU A 77 -33.98 2.02 -25.05
C LEU A 77 -33.43 3.44 -24.91
N VAL A 78 -34.32 4.44 -24.88
CA VAL A 78 -33.92 5.85 -24.81
C VAL A 78 -33.21 6.17 -23.51
N LYS A 79 -33.70 5.68 -22.35
CA LYS A 79 -33.00 5.86 -21.07
C LYS A 79 -31.58 5.30 -21.12
N CYS A 80 -31.38 4.15 -21.75
CA CYS A 80 -30.05 3.55 -21.88
C CYS A 80 -29.15 4.37 -22.82
N LEU A 81 -29.69 4.86 -23.94
CA LEU A 81 -28.94 5.71 -24.86
C LEU A 81 -28.54 7.04 -24.23
N LEU A 82 -29.43 7.67 -23.47
CA LEU A 82 -29.13 8.92 -22.75
C LEU A 82 -28.17 8.72 -21.57
N SER A 83 -28.15 7.52 -20.97
CA SER A 83 -27.19 7.17 -19.93
C SER A 83 -25.79 6.84 -20.46
N LEU A 84 -25.66 6.63 -21.78
CA LEU A 84 -24.39 6.32 -22.40
C LEU A 84 -23.56 7.60 -22.52
N SER A 85 -22.48 7.68 -21.75
CA SER A 85 -21.56 8.83 -21.81
C SER A 85 -21.08 9.06 -23.25
N HIS A 86 -21.22 10.30 -23.74
CA HIS A 86 -20.79 10.68 -25.09
C HIS A 86 -19.26 10.75 -25.26
N GLY A 87 -18.48 10.44 -24.22
CA GLY A 87 -17.03 10.34 -24.28
C GLY A 87 -16.40 9.96 -22.95
N ASN A 88 -15.07 9.83 -22.94
CA ASN A 88 -14.30 9.56 -21.70
C ASN A 88 -14.05 10.83 -20.88
N SER A 89 -14.48 12.00 -21.34
CA SER A 89 -14.15 13.29 -20.72
C SER A 89 -14.61 13.42 -19.27
N ASP A 90 -15.72 12.80 -18.88
CA ASP A 90 -16.17 12.79 -17.48
C ASP A 90 -15.25 11.94 -16.58
N VAL A 91 -14.76 10.82 -17.13
CA VAL A 91 -13.77 9.96 -16.45
C VAL A 91 -12.44 10.70 -16.34
N GLU A 92 -11.98 11.34 -17.41
CA GLU A 92 -10.76 12.15 -17.45
C GLU A 92 -10.82 13.35 -16.50
N ARG A 93 -11.99 13.99 -16.38
CA ARG A 93 -12.22 15.06 -15.41
C ARG A 93 -12.05 14.56 -13.98
N SER A 94 -12.52 13.34 -13.69
CA SER A 94 -12.33 12.71 -12.38
C SER A 94 -10.87 12.37 -12.10
N PHE A 95 -10.09 11.97 -13.12
CA PHE A 95 -8.66 11.75 -12.98
C PHE A 95 -7.88 13.04 -12.76
N SER A 96 -8.19 14.11 -13.50
CA SER A 96 -7.59 15.44 -13.29
C SER A 96 -7.89 15.96 -11.88
N GLN A 97 -9.13 15.77 -11.40
CA GLN A 97 -9.51 16.08 -10.03
C GLN A 97 -8.76 15.23 -9.00
N ASN A 98 -8.33 14.01 -9.31
CA ASN A 98 -7.59 13.18 -8.36
C ASN A 98 -6.08 13.36 -8.45
N ASN A 99 -5.57 14.02 -9.48
CA ASN A 99 -4.12 14.18 -9.68
C ASN A 99 -3.44 14.86 -8.48
N HIS A 100 -4.11 15.82 -7.84
CA HIS A 100 -3.61 16.50 -6.63
C HIS A 100 -3.56 15.61 -5.37
N LEU A 101 -4.28 14.48 -5.36
CA LEU A 101 -4.28 13.49 -4.27
C LEU A 101 -3.26 12.37 -4.47
N VAL A 102 -2.66 12.29 -5.67
CA VAL A 102 -1.72 11.24 -6.06
C VAL A 102 -0.30 11.80 -6.23
N SER A 103 -0.16 13.10 -6.51
CA SER A 103 1.15 13.75 -6.64
C SER A 103 1.89 13.87 -5.29
N ASP A 104 3.20 13.57 -5.32
CA ASP A 104 4.11 13.41 -4.18
C ASP A 104 4.19 14.57 -3.17
N GLU A 105 3.72 15.78 -3.51
CA GLU A 105 3.88 16.95 -2.64
C GLU A 105 2.88 17.05 -1.48
N ARG A 106 1.72 16.35 -1.49
CA ARG A 106 0.70 16.61 -0.45
C ARG A 106 -0.06 15.45 0.20
N SER A 107 -0.10 14.23 -0.33
CA SER A 107 -0.64 13.09 0.42
C SER A 107 -0.55 11.80 -0.38
N SER A 108 0.30 10.85 0.01
CA SER A 108 0.30 9.50 -0.57
C SER A 108 -0.87 8.69 0.03
N LEU A 109 -2.11 9.03 -0.35
CA LEU A 109 -3.27 8.25 0.08
C LEU A 109 -3.28 6.89 -0.63
N ASN A 110 -3.63 5.85 0.12
CA ASN A 110 -3.85 4.53 -0.45
C ASN A 110 -5.09 4.58 -1.38
N GLU A 111 -5.10 3.72 -2.40
CA GLU A 111 -6.19 3.56 -3.37
C GLU A 111 -7.56 3.41 -2.68
N ALA A 112 -7.62 2.62 -1.60
CA ALA A 112 -8.83 2.44 -0.81
C ALA A 112 -9.38 3.75 -0.23
N SER A 113 -8.49 4.64 0.25
CA SER A 113 -8.85 5.96 0.77
C SER A 113 -9.32 6.90 -0.33
N ILE A 114 -8.69 6.86 -1.50
CA ILE A 114 -9.09 7.65 -2.69
C ILE A 114 -10.49 7.22 -3.14
N ASN A 115 -10.74 5.91 -3.22
CA ASN A 115 -12.04 5.35 -3.58
C ASN A 115 -13.13 5.73 -2.56
N GLY A 116 -12.83 5.65 -1.26
CA GLY A 116 -13.75 6.07 -0.19
C GLY A 116 -14.09 7.56 -0.27
N LEU A 117 -13.10 8.42 -0.51
CA LEU A 117 -13.32 9.85 -0.67
C LEU A 117 -14.18 10.15 -1.90
N ARG A 118 -13.92 9.47 -3.03
CA ARG A 118 -14.70 9.62 -4.25
C ARG A 118 -16.15 9.21 -4.06
N ALA A 119 -16.38 8.05 -3.43
CA ALA A 119 -17.73 7.56 -3.13
C ALA A 119 -18.49 8.54 -2.21
N THR A 120 -17.82 9.07 -1.20
CA THR A 120 -18.42 10.07 -0.28
C THR A 120 -18.78 11.36 -0.99
N ASN A 121 -17.87 11.90 -1.81
CA ASN A 121 -18.11 13.14 -2.56
C ASN A 121 -19.24 12.97 -3.60
N ALA A 122 -19.28 11.82 -4.29
CA ALA A 122 -20.37 11.47 -5.19
C ALA A 122 -21.71 11.38 -4.43
N GLY A 123 -21.73 10.74 -3.27
CA GLY A 123 -22.92 10.66 -2.41
C GLY A 123 -23.42 12.04 -1.97
N VAL A 124 -22.53 12.93 -1.52
CA VAL A 124 -22.91 14.30 -1.11
C VAL A 124 -23.47 15.10 -2.30
N LYS A 125 -22.90 14.94 -3.49
CA LYS A 125 -23.42 15.57 -4.71
C LYS A 125 -24.80 15.05 -5.07
N PHE A 126 -25.00 13.73 -5.03
CA PHE A 126 -26.24 13.09 -5.42
C PHE A 126 -27.38 13.36 -4.42
N PHE A 127 -27.14 13.15 -3.12
CA PHE A 127 -28.18 13.28 -2.09
C PHE A 127 -28.33 14.70 -1.53
N GLY A 128 -27.23 15.46 -1.45
CA GLY A 128 -27.21 16.78 -0.82
C GLY A 128 -27.09 17.94 -1.79
N GLY A 129 -27.08 17.69 -3.11
CA GLY A 129 -26.85 18.73 -4.12
C GLY A 129 -25.50 19.43 -3.95
N GLY A 130 -24.50 18.75 -3.37
CA GLY A 130 -23.18 19.30 -3.05
C GLY A 130 -23.07 19.96 -1.67
N LYS A 131 -24.14 19.98 -0.87
CA LYS A 131 -24.14 20.48 0.51
C LYS A 131 -24.27 19.31 1.48
N VAL A 132 -23.27 19.13 2.34
CA VAL A 132 -23.22 18.02 3.31
C VAL A 132 -24.40 18.05 4.28
N HIS A 133 -24.82 19.24 4.73
CA HIS A 133 -25.93 19.39 5.69
C HIS A 133 -27.32 19.03 5.12
N MET A 134 -27.43 18.90 3.79
CA MET A 134 -28.69 18.51 3.13
C MET A 134 -28.80 17.00 2.95
N VAL A 135 -27.74 16.24 3.24
CA VAL A 135 -27.76 14.78 3.10
C VAL A 135 -28.59 14.17 4.23
N PRO A 136 -29.67 13.43 3.93
CA PRO A 136 -30.50 12.82 4.96
C PRO A 136 -29.72 11.77 5.75
N ALA A 137 -29.67 11.93 7.08
CA ALA A 137 -29.10 10.93 7.97
C ALA A 137 -30.10 9.78 8.16
N THR A 138 -30.03 8.77 7.28
CA THR A 138 -30.88 7.58 7.37
C THR A 138 -30.35 6.60 8.43
N ALA A 139 -31.24 5.79 9.02
CA ALA A 139 -30.86 4.75 9.98
C ALA A 139 -29.87 3.72 9.38
N ALA A 140 -30.02 3.42 8.09
CA ALA A 140 -29.09 2.55 7.36
C ALA A 140 -27.70 3.18 7.24
N LEU A 141 -27.60 4.49 6.99
CA LEU A 141 -26.31 5.20 6.95
C LEU A 141 -25.61 5.12 8.32
N LEU A 142 -26.35 5.32 9.42
CA LEU A 142 -25.80 5.23 10.77
C LEU A 142 -25.30 3.81 11.09
N SER A 143 -26.05 2.77 10.72
CA SER A 143 -25.62 1.37 10.87
C SER A 143 -24.35 1.08 10.08
N ASN A 144 -24.27 1.54 8.83
CA ASN A 144 -23.10 1.32 7.97
C ASN A 144 -21.86 2.06 8.49
N VAL A 145 -22.03 3.25 9.08
CA VAL A 145 -20.92 4.00 9.72
C VAL A 145 -20.41 3.25 10.94
N GLN A 146 -21.31 2.69 11.77
CA GLN A 146 -20.92 1.88 12.91
C GLN A 146 -20.14 0.63 12.47
N GLU A 147 -20.61 -0.06 11.44
CA GLU A 147 -19.93 -1.24 10.89
C GLU A 147 -18.56 -0.88 10.30
N ALA A 148 -18.47 0.20 9.53
CA ALA A 148 -17.21 0.69 8.98
C ALA A 148 -16.21 1.06 10.08
N HIS A 149 -16.68 1.69 11.16
CA HIS A 149 -15.86 2.01 12.32
C HIS A 149 -15.37 0.74 13.04
N SER A 150 -16.24 -0.26 13.24
CA SER A 150 -15.84 -1.55 13.82
C SER A 150 -14.81 -2.28 12.96
N ARG A 151 -14.94 -2.24 11.62
CA ARG A 151 -13.94 -2.80 10.69
C ARG A 151 -12.61 -2.05 10.81
N TYR A 152 -12.64 -0.72 10.82
CA TYR A 152 -11.43 0.10 10.98
C TYR A 152 -10.67 -0.23 12.28
N ILE A 153 -11.38 -0.40 13.40
CA ILE A 153 -10.74 -0.79 14.67
C ILE A 153 -10.02 -2.13 14.53
N LYS A 154 -10.68 -3.14 13.93
CA LYS A 154 -10.08 -4.46 13.71
C LYS A 154 -8.84 -4.39 12.84
N ASP A 155 -8.91 -3.67 11.72
CA ASP A 155 -7.78 -3.51 10.80
C ASP A 155 -6.59 -2.84 11.50
N ASN A 156 -6.84 -1.84 12.35
CA ASN A 156 -5.80 -1.16 13.12
C ASN A 156 -5.17 -2.10 14.17
N GLU A 157 -5.96 -2.94 14.84
CA GLU A 157 -5.43 -3.96 15.76
C GLU A 157 -4.57 -5.01 15.03
N GLU A 158 -4.96 -5.41 13.82
CA GLU A 158 -4.18 -6.33 12.98
C GLU A 158 -2.86 -5.70 12.54
N GLN A 159 -2.89 -4.43 12.09
CA GLN A 159 -1.66 -3.69 11.76
C GLN A 159 -0.73 -3.54 12.96
N GLN A 160 -1.25 -3.26 14.15
CA GLN A 160 -0.44 -3.21 15.37
C GLN A 160 0.20 -4.55 15.72
N LYS A 161 -0.51 -5.66 15.52
CA LYS A 161 0.06 -7.01 15.74
C LYS A 161 1.17 -7.30 14.74
N LEU A 162 0.99 -6.92 13.47
CA LEU A 162 2.01 -7.07 12.43
C LEU A 162 3.27 -6.27 12.76
N ILE A 163 3.13 -5.01 13.17
CA ILE A 163 4.27 -4.15 13.57
C ILE A 163 5.01 -4.77 14.76
N LYS A 164 4.28 -5.18 15.81
CA LYS A 164 4.90 -5.84 16.98
C LYS A 164 5.65 -7.13 16.60
N ASN A 165 5.11 -7.92 15.67
CA ASN A 165 5.77 -9.13 15.21
C ASN A 165 7.05 -8.82 14.42
N ILE A 166 7.05 -7.77 13.60
CA ILE A 166 8.24 -7.30 12.88
C ILE A 166 9.32 -6.84 13.86
N ASP A 167 8.95 -6.07 14.88
CA ASP A 167 9.89 -5.60 15.91
C ASP A 167 10.48 -6.76 16.72
N VAL A 168 9.68 -7.78 17.07
CA VAL A 168 10.15 -8.99 17.74
C VAL A 168 11.11 -9.79 16.86
N VAL A 169 10.83 -9.90 15.56
CA VAL A 169 11.71 -10.60 14.61
C VAL A 169 13.03 -9.85 14.40
N ASN A 170 12.98 -8.52 14.28
CA ASN A 170 14.18 -7.69 14.15
C ASN A 170 15.01 -7.66 15.43
N GLY A 171 14.37 -7.62 16.61
CA GLY A 171 15.03 -7.72 17.91
C GLY A 171 15.74 -9.06 18.11
N LYS A 172 15.10 -10.17 17.72
CA LYS A 172 15.74 -11.51 17.75
C LYS A 172 16.94 -11.59 16.82
N ARG A 173 16.83 -11.10 15.58
CA ARG A 173 17.95 -11.05 14.63
C ARG A 173 19.13 -10.23 15.14
N GLY A 174 18.88 -9.12 15.84
CA GLY A 174 19.92 -8.32 16.47
C GLY A 174 20.63 -9.07 17.60
N SER A 175 19.86 -9.73 18.47
CA SER A 175 20.38 -10.52 19.59
C SER A 175 21.18 -11.75 19.12
N ASP A 176 20.71 -12.44 18.07
CA ASP A 176 21.38 -13.61 17.52
C ASP A 176 22.71 -13.24 16.87
N ALA A 177 22.77 -12.12 16.13
CA ALA A 177 24.00 -11.62 15.52
C ALA A 177 25.01 -11.11 16.57
N GLU A 178 24.56 -10.57 17.70
CA GLU A 178 25.42 -10.16 18.80
C GLU A 178 26.00 -11.37 19.55
N HIS A 179 25.20 -12.41 19.79
CA HIS A 179 25.66 -13.66 20.40
C HIS A 179 26.68 -14.40 19.52
N GLU A 180 26.49 -14.40 18.20
CA GLU A 180 27.43 -15.02 17.26
C GLU A 180 28.79 -14.32 17.29
N ARG A 181 28.81 -12.98 17.28
CA ARG A 181 30.03 -12.18 17.40
C ARG A 181 30.76 -12.37 18.74
N LEU A 182 30.01 -12.46 19.83
CA LEU A 182 30.58 -12.74 21.15
C LEU A 182 31.20 -14.14 21.20
N GLY A 183 30.55 -15.13 20.59
CA GLY A 183 31.07 -16.50 20.48
C GLY A 183 32.35 -16.60 19.65
N GLU A 184 32.42 -15.90 18.51
CA GLU A 184 33.64 -15.82 17.69
C GLU A 184 34.81 -15.21 18.49
N LYS A 185 34.55 -14.12 19.20
CA LYS A 185 35.56 -13.44 20.04
C LYS A 185 36.02 -14.30 21.22
N GLU A 186 35.13 -15.09 21.80
CA GLU A 186 35.47 -16.03 22.88
C GLU A 186 36.39 -17.16 22.38
N ILE A 187 36.13 -17.69 21.18
CA ILE A 187 37.00 -18.69 20.55
C ILE A 187 38.38 -18.11 20.24
N GLU A 188 38.44 -16.87 19.73
CA GLU A 188 39.71 -16.17 19.44
C GLU A 188 40.54 -15.96 20.71
N LEU A 189 39.90 -15.46 21.79
CA LEU A 189 40.55 -15.28 23.09
C LEU A 189 41.05 -16.60 23.69
N LEU A 190 40.29 -17.69 23.55
CA LEU A 190 40.70 -19.02 24.01
C LEU A 190 41.93 -19.54 23.26
N ASN A 191 42.01 -19.30 21.96
CA ASN A 191 43.18 -19.67 21.16
C ASN A 191 44.40 -18.83 21.52
N GLU A 192 44.22 -17.52 21.73
CA GLU A 192 45.29 -16.63 22.18
C GLU A 192 45.82 -17.04 23.56
N GLN A 193 44.92 -17.35 24.51
CA GLN A 193 45.30 -17.84 25.84
C GLN A 193 46.11 -19.14 25.77
N LYS A 194 45.73 -20.09 24.90
CA LYS A 194 46.48 -21.33 24.68
C LYS A 194 47.87 -21.08 24.10
N ASN A 195 47.98 -20.18 23.12
CA ASN A 195 49.28 -19.82 22.54
C ASN A 195 50.19 -19.18 23.60
N LEU A 196 49.68 -18.22 24.38
CA LEU A 196 50.43 -17.59 25.47
C LEU A 196 50.86 -18.60 26.55
N GLN A 197 50.00 -19.56 26.91
CA GLN A 197 50.37 -20.63 27.83
C GLN A 197 51.49 -21.52 27.28
N GLN A 198 51.44 -21.85 26.00
CA GLN A 198 52.47 -22.64 25.34
C GLN A 198 53.81 -21.88 25.26
N GLU A 199 53.78 -20.57 25.00
CA GLU A 199 54.97 -19.72 25.00
C GLU A 199 55.59 -19.61 26.41
N LEU A 200 54.76 -19.46 27.45
CA LEU A 200 55.23 -19.48 28.83
C LEU A 200 55.87 -20.82 29.19
N MET A 201 55.24 -21.94 28.81
CA MET A 201 55.79 -23.28 29.06
C MET A 201 57.12 -23.51 28.34
N ASN A 202 57.29 -22.96 27.13
CA ASN A 202 58.54 -22.99 26.41
C ASN A 202 59.62 -22.15 27.10
N ALA A 203 59.28 -20.95 27.59
CA ALA A 203 60.20 -20.08 28.32
C ALA A 203 60.63 -20.70 29.66
N THR A 204 59.71 -21.34 30.41
CA THR A 204 60.05 -22.05 31.65
C THR A 204 60.98 -23.22 31.39
N LYS A 205 60.75 -23.99 30.32
CA LYS A 205 61.63 -25.09 29.92
C LYS A 205 63.04 -24.61 29.59
N MET A 206 63.17 -23.49 28.88
CA MET A 206 64.49 -22.88 28.59
C MET A 206 65.21 -22.45 29.87
N LEU A 207 64.49 -21.95 30.88
CA LEU A 207 65.06 -21.59 32.18
C LEU A 207 65.46 -22.80 33.02
N GLU A 208 64.71 -23.90 32.96
CA GLU A 208 65.07 -25.17 33.61
C GLU A 208 66.29 -25.83 32.95
N GLU A 209 66.35 -25.86 31.63
CA GLU A 209 67.53 -26.33 30.88
C GLU A 209 68.78 -25.50 31.21
N ARG A 210 68.62 -24.19 31.39
CA ARG A 210 69.70 -23.32 31.88
C ARG A 210 70.11 -23.67 33.32
N SER A 211 69.15 -23.86 34.23
CA SER A 211 69.43 -24.21 35.63
C SER A 211 70.24 -25.51 35.74
N THR A 212 69.83 -26.53 35.00
CA THR A 212 70.52 -27.83 34.94
C THR A 212 71.93 -27.71 34.32
N ARG A 213 72.08 -26.96 33.21
CA ARG A 213 73.38 -26.74 32.57
C ARG A 213 74.36 -25.92 33.41
N LEU A 214 73.88 -24.91 34.13
CA LEU A 214 74.71 -24.15 35.06
C LEU A 214 75.17 -25.03 36.24
N ALA A 215 74.30 -25.90 36.76
CA ALA A 215 74.68 -26.86 37.79
C ALA A 215 75.76 -27.83 37.30
N THR A 216 75.67 -28.34 36.07
CA THR A 216 76.71 -29.20 35.48
C THR A 216 78.01 -28.45 35.16
N ALA A 217 77.93 -27.21 34.66
CA ALA A 217 79.09 -26.38 34.36
C ALA A 217 79.87 -25.99 35.62
N LEU A 218 79.15 -25.70 36.72
CA LEU A 218 79.76 -25.43 38.02
C LEU A 218 80.49 -26.65 38.58
N SER A 219 79.97 -27.86 38.30
CA SER A 219 80.62 -29.13 38.65
C SER A 219 81.85 -29.43 37.77
N ASN A 220 81.82 -29.08 36.48
CA ASN A 220 82.82 -29.51 35.49
C ASN A 220 83.89 -28.45 35.15
N LYS A 221 83.76 -27.20 35.64
CA LYS A 221 84.67 -26.06 35.34
C LYS A 221 84.89 -25.78 33.85
N THR A 222 83.91 -26.10 33.01
CA THR A 222 83.93 -25.84 31.56
C THR A 222 83.29 -24.48 31.25
N LEU A 223 84.06 -23.55 30.66
CA LEU A 223 83.61 -22.18 30.32
C LEU A 223 82.61 -22.14 29.15
N ASP A 224 82.65 -23.11 28.24
CA ASP A 224 81.77 -23.17 27.07
C ASP A 224 80.29 -23.40 27.44
N ASP A 225 80.05 -24.20 28.48
CA ASP A 225 78.69 -24.46 29.01
C ASP A 225 78.09 -23.23 29.70
N VAL A 226 78.95 -22.34 30.22
CA VAL A 226 78.53 -21.06 30.84
C VAL A 226 78.08 -20.07 29.76
N GLY A 227 78.82 -19.96 28.66
CA GLY A 227 78.47 -19.07 27.54
C GLY A 227 77.16 -19.45 26.86
N THR A 228 76.92 -20.75 26.64
CA THR A 228 75.65 -21.23 26.07
C THR A 228 74.47 -21.06 27.03
N ALA A 229 74.69 -21.23 28.33
CA ALA A 229 73.67 -20.94 29.34
C ALA A 229 73.31 -19.46 29.41
N GLU A 230 74.27 -18.55 29.23
CA GLU A 230 74.02 -17.10 29.21
C GLU A 230 73.19 -16.67 27.98
N VAL A 231 73.46 -17.22 26.79
CA VAL A 231 72.66 -16.98 25.58
C VAL A 231 71.20 -17.40 25.78
N LEU A 232 70.97 -18.53 26.45
CA LEU A 232 69.62 -19.02 26.79
C LEU A 232 68.87 -18.06 27.74
N VAL A 233 69.58 -17.37 28.64
CA VAL A 233 68.99 -16.38 29.57
C VAL A 233 68.56 -15.14 28.85
N THR A 234 69.43 -14.61 27.99
CA THR A 234 69.15 -13.39 27.25
C THR A 234 67.96 -13.62 26.31
N ALA A 235 67.88 -14.79 25.67
CA ALA A 235 66.74 -15.18 24.84
C ALA A 235 65.45 -15.38 25.65
N ALA A 236 65.50 -16.05 26.81
CA ALA A 236 64.33 -16.24 27.67
C ALA A 236 63.82 -14.93 28.28
N ASN A 237 64.72 -14.05 28.73
CA ASN A 237 64.37 -12.74 29.28
C ASN A 237 63.81 -11.79 28.22
N ALA A 238 64.33 -11.83 26.98
CA ALA A 238 63.77 -11.07 25.88
C ALA A 238 62.31 -11.50 25.60
N LYS A 239 62.06 -12.82 25.51
CA LYS A 239 60.69 -13.35 25.32
C LYS A 239 59.76 -13.02 26.49
N LEU A 240 60.23 -13.08 27.73
CA LEU A 240 59.42 -12.71 28.90
C LEU A 240 59.12 -11.20 28.98
N ALA A 241 60.01 -10.35 28.45
CA ALA A 241 59.78 -8.91 28.35
C ALA A 241 58.73 -8.59 27.29
N GLU A 242 58.77 -9.23 26.13
CA GLU A 242 57.75 -9.11 25.07
C GLU A 242 56.36 -9.51 25.57
N LEU A 243 56.26 -10.63 26.31
CA LEU A 243 55.02 -11.10 26.92
C LEU A 243 54.44 -10.16 28.00
N ARG A 244 55.28 -9.33 28.64
CA ARG A 244 54.83 -8.33 29.62
C ARG A 244 54.26 -7.07 28.97
N ILE A 245 54.78 -6.70 27.80
CA ILE A 245 54.35 -5.48 27.07
C ILE A 245 52.98 -5.70 26.40
N MET A 246 52.68 -6.93 25.95
CA MET A 246 51.35 -7.25 25.37
C MET A 246 50.17 -7.20 26.37
N LYS A 247 50.44 -7.04 27.68
CA LYS A 247 49.41 -7.03 28.75
C LYS A 247 48.94 -5.64 29.19
N THR A 248 49.50 -4.57 28.62
CA THR A 248 49.12 -3.15 28.85
C THR A 248 48.55 -2.53 27.61
#